data_AF-A0A419G603-F1
#
_entry.id   AF-A0A419G603-F1
#
_cell.length_a   1.000
_cell.length_b   1.000
_cell.length_c   1.000
_cell.angle_alpha   90.00
_cell.angle_beta   90.00
_cell.angle_gamma   90.00
#
_symmetry.space_group_name_H-M   'P 1'
#
loop_
_entity.id
_entity.type
_entity.pdbx_description
1 polymer ?
#
loop_
_entity_poly.entity_id
_entity_poly.type
_entity_poly.pdbx_seq_one_letter_code
_entity_poly.pdbx_strand_id
1 'polypeptide(L)'
;MVCFLALALESALQHKMVEKNIDVEYSYVLRDLQQLRAVEMTRGDTSYLCRTELAGKAYEAFRALGIRPPAQVAELKSTGSPKENSSDFSVPLF
;
A
#
# COMPACT_ATOMS: atom_id res chain seq x y z
N MET A 1 -0.12 7.88 -20.63
CA MET A 1 1.24 8.04 -20.04
C MET A 1 1.50 6.84 -19.15
N VAL A 2 2.57 6.09 -19.40
CA VAL A 2 2.92 4.90 -18.60
C VAL A 2 3.92 5.34 -17.54
N CYS A 3 3.58 5.21 -16.25
CA CYS A 3 4.50 5.55 -15.17
C CYS A 3 5.62 4.51 -15.12
N PHE A 4 6.86 4.93 -15.41
CA PHE A 4 8.04 4.06 -15.32
C PHE A 4 8.15 3.39 -13.94
N LEU A 5 7.79 4.11 -12.87
CA LEU A 5 7.75 3.56 -11.51
C LEU A 5 6.76 2.40 -11.38
N ALA A 6 5.58 2.50 -11.99
CA ALA A 6 4.58 1.44 -11.93
C ALA A 6 5.11 0.16 -12.60
N LEU A 7 5.73 0.29 -13.78
CA LEU A 7 6.35 -0.83 -14.48
C LEU A 7 7.51 -1.44 -13.69
N ALA A 8 8.35 -0.61 -13.08
CA ALA A 8 9.46 -1.07 -12.25
C ALA A 8 8.95 -1.84 -11.01
N LEU A 9 7.88 -1.37 -10.36
CA LEU A 9 7.27 -2.05 -9.22
C LEU A 9 6.60 -3.36 -9.63
N GLU A 10 5.90 -3.38 -10.76
CA GLU A 10 5.29 -4.59 -11.33
C GLU A 10 6.37 -5.65 -11.62
N SER A 11 7.44 -5.28 -12.32
CA SER A 11 8.55 -6.17 -12.65
C SER A 11 9.26 -6.69 -11.40
N ALA A 12 9.49 -5.82 -10.40
CA ALA A 12 10.11 -6.22 -9.14
C ALA A 12 9.24 -7.22 -8.37
N LEU A 13 7.92 -7.02 -8.32
CA LEU A 13 7.00 -7.93 -7.64
C LEU A 13 6.90 -9.28 -8.36
N GLN A 14 6.77 -9.29 -9.69
CA GLN A 14 6.75 -10.51 -10.50
C GLN A 14 8.03 -11.32 -10.33
N HIS A 15 9.20 -10.66 -10.39
CA HIS A 15 10.49 -11.32 -10.18
C HIS A 15 10.57 -11.98 -8.80
N LYS A 16 10.13 -11.27 -7.75
CA LYS A 16 10.12 -11.79 -6.38
C LYS A 16 9.16 -12.98 -6.18
N MET A 17 8.04 -13.00 -6.89
CA MET A 17 7.11 -14.14 -6.85
C MET A 17 7.71 -15.39 -7.49
N VAL A 18 8.40 -15.23 -8.63
CA VAL A 18 9.11 -16.34 -9.31
C VAL A 18 10.27 -16.85 -8.46
N GLU A 19 11.09 -15.96 -7.89
CA GLU A 19 12.21 -16.34 -7.01
C GLU A 19 11.75 -17.21 -5.82
N LYS A 20 10.56 -16.97 -5.28
CA LYS A 20 10.02 -17.70 -4.12
C LYS A 20 9.08 -18.86 -4.49
N ASN A 21 8.97 -19.20 -5.77
CA ASN A 21 8.12 -20.29 -6.28
C ASN A 21 6.66 -20.17 -5.80
N ILE A 22 6.08 -18.97 -5.89
CA ILE A 22 4.66 -18.77 -5.58
C ILE A 22 3.83 -19.11 -6.83
N ASP A 23 3.01 -20.14 -6.72
CA ASP A 23 2.20 -20.71 -7.82
C ASP A 23 0.89 -19.95 -8.05
N VAL A 24 0.95 -18.61 -8.07
CA VAL A 24 -0.24 -17.77 -8.14
C VAL A 24 -0.08 -16.70 -9.19
N GLU A 25 -1.13 -16.55 -10.01
CA GLU A 25 -1.15 -15.55 -11.06
C GLU A 25 -1.02 -14.14 -10.49
N TYR A 26 -0.14 -13.36 -11.10
CA TYR A 26 0.11 -11.97 -10.73
C TYR A 26 -1.18 -11.11 -10.70
N SER A 27 -2.09 -11.33 -11.66
CA SER A 27 -3.33 -10.54 -11.78
C SER A 27 -4.26 -10.72 -10.57
N TYR A 28 -4.37 -11.95 -10.04
CA TYR A 28 -5.16 -12.25 -8.84
C TYR A 28 -4.54 -11.61 -7.60
N VAL A 29 -3.22 -11.73 -7.44
CA VAL A 29 -2.52 -11.09 -6.32
C VAL A 29 -2.67 -9.57 -6.37
N LEU A 30 -2.56 -8.96 -7.56
CA LEU A 30 -2.74 -7.53 -7.72
C LEU A 30 -4.18 -7.09 -7.40
N ARG A 31 -5.18 -7.86 -7.84
CA ARG A 31 -6.59 -7.61 -7.52
C ARG A 31 -6.86 -7.68 -6.02
N ASP A 32 -6.28 -8.66 -5.34
CA ASP A 32 -6.44 -8.83 -3.89
C ASP A 32 -5.71 -7.72 -3.11
N LEU A 33 -4.52 -7.29 -3.58
CA LEU A 33 -3.81 -6.14 -3.03
C LEU A 33 -4.58 -4.83 -3.19
N GLN A 34 -5.32 -4.63 -4.28
CA GLN A 34 -6.15 -3.44 -4.48
C GLN A 34 -7.31 -3.31 -3.47
N GLN A 35 -7.74 -4.43 -2.88
CA GLN A 35 -8.74 -4.44 -1.81
C GLN A 35 -8.16 -4.06 -0.45
N LEU A 36 -6.83 -4.13 -0.30
CA LEU A 36 -6.15 -3.72 0.91
C LEU A 36 -6.20 -2.19 1.04
N ARG A 37 -6.79 -1.70 2.13
CA ARG A 37 -6.93 -0.27 2.41
C ARG A 37 -6.42 0.04 3.81
N ALA A 38 -5.85 1.23 3.95
CA ALA A 38 -5.63 1.85 5.25
C ALA A 38 -6.82 2.78 5.53
N VAL A 39 -7.47 2.56 6.67
CA VAL A 39 -8.64 3.30 7.13
C VAL A 39 -8.26 4.02 8.40
N GLU A 40 -8.39 5.34 8.41
CA GLU A 40 -8.25 6.10 9.64
C GLU A 40 -9.54 5.98 10.47
N MET A 41 -9.41 5.65 11.74
CA MET A 41 -10.51 5.55 12.68
C MET A 41 -10.21 6.38 13.91
N THR A 42 -11.05 7.36 14.21
CA THR A 42 -10.94 8.19 15.41
C THR A 42 -11.86 7.66 16.48
N ARG A 43 -11.34 7.44 17.70
CA ARG A 43 -12.14 7.06 18.87
C ARG A 43 -11.75 7.95 20.05
N GLY A 44 -12.58 8.95 20.33
CA GLY A 44 -12.25 9.97 21.33
C GLY A 44 -11.17 10.92 20.80
N ASP A 45 -10.09 11.08 21.55
CA ASP A 45 -8.95 11.96 21.22
C ASP A 45 -7.80 11.21 20.51
N THR A 46 -7.97 9.91 20.26
CA THR A 46 -6.96 9.07 19.62
C THR A 46 -7.39 8.67 18.21
N SER A 47 -6.51 8.92 17.24
CA SER A 47 -6.62 8.40 15.88
C SER A 47 -5.90 7.06 15.76
N TYR A 48 -6.47 6.15 14.98
CA TYR A 48 -5.90 4.84 14.67
C TYR A 48 -5.83 4.67 13.16
N LEU A 49 -4.75 4.09 12.66
CA LEU A 49 -4.66 3.58 11.30
C LEU A 49 -4.97 2.09 11.31
N CYS A 50 -6.09 1.72 10.72
CA CYS A 50 -6.54 0.34 10.62
C CYS A 50 -6.29 -0.19 9.21
N ARG A 51 -5.66 -1.36 9.09
CA ARG A 51 -5.54 -2.09 7.83
C ARG A 51 -6.76 -3.00 7.67
N THR A 52 -7.40 -2.99 6.49
CA THR A 52 -8.44 -3.98 6.17
C THR A 52 -7.86 -5.39 6.13
N GLU A 53 -8.70 -6.42 6.31
CA GLU A 53 -8.24 -7.81 6.27
C GLU A 53 -7.54 -8.16 4.96
N LEU A 54 -6.54 -9.05 5.01
CA LEU A 54 -5.91 -9.56 3.79
C LEU A 54 -6.92 -10.47 3.09
N ALA A 55 -7.51 -9.99 2.00
CA ALA A 55 -8.40 -10.79 1.19
C ALA A 55 -7.60 -11.76 0.30
N GLY A 56 -8.12 -12.98 0.14
CA GLY A 56 -7.63 -13.96 -0.81
C GLY A 56 -6.13 -14.26 -0.66
N LYS A 57 -5.38 -13.98 -1.72
CA LYS A 57 -3.97 -14.29 -1.89
C LYS A 57 -3.06 -13.08 -1.72
N ALA A 58 -3.57 -11.95 -1.21
CA ALA A 58 -2.75 -10.77 -0.90
C ALA A 58 -1.57 -11.08 0.03
N TYR A 59 -1.71 -12.07 0.93
CA TYR A 59 -0.63 -12.52 1.81
C TYR A 59 0.60 -13.03 1.03
N GLU A 60 0.40 -13.63 -0.14
CA GLU A 60 1.49 -14.17 -0.95
C GLU A 60 2.38 -13.09 -1.54
N ALA A 61 1.85 -11.89 -1.79
CA ALA A 61 2.67 -10.74 -2.18
C ALA A 61 3.67 -10.37 -1.08
N PHE A 62 3.20 -10.28 0.17
CA PHE A 62 4.06 -9.99 1.32
C PHE A 62 5.07 -11.12 1.53
N ARG A 63 4.66 -12.38 1.32
CA ARG A 63 5.55 -13.54 1.36
C ARG A 63 6.63 -13.49 0.28
N ALA A 64 6.27 -13.17 -0.97
CA ALA A 64 7.19 -12.99 -2.11
C ALA A 64 8.24 -11.93 -1.77
N LEU A 65 7.80 -10.79 -1.24
CA LEU A 65 8.66 -9.70 -0.83
C LEU A 65 9.48 -10.01 0.44
N GLY A 66 9.10 -11.03 1.20
CA GLY A 66 9.77 -11.39 2.46
C GLY A 66 9.53 -10.40 3.59
N ILE A 67 8.47 -9.59 3.47
CA ILE A 67 8.10 -8.59 4.47
C ILE A 67 6.90 -9.09 5.28
N ARG A 68 6.84 -8.67 6.54
CA ARG A 68 5.65 -8.92 7.37
C ARG A 68 4.56 -7.90 7.01
N PRO A 69 3.30 -8.31 6.81
CA PRO A 69 2.20 -7.38 6.66
C PRO A 69 2.14 -6.38 7.83
N PRO A 70 1.83 -5.10 7.58
CA PRO A 70 1.66 -4.12 8.64
C PRO A 70 0.61 -4.54 9.67
N ALA A 71 0.78 -4.06 10.91
CA ALA A 71 -0.17 -4.30 11.99
C ALA A 71 -1.59 -3.90 11.57
N GLN A 72 -2.58 -4.68 12.02
CA GLN A 72 -3.98 -4.46 11.66
C GLN A 72 -4.52 -3.15 12.25
N VAL A 73 -4.03 -2.78 13.43
CA VAL A 73 -4.33 -1.50 14.08
C VAL A 73 -3.01 -0.90 14.52
N ALA A 74 -2.75 0.33 14.11
CA ALA A 74 -1.64 1.15 14.57
C ALA A 74 -2.22 2.42 15.20
N GLU A 75 -1.78 2.76 16.42
CA GLU A 75 -2.14 4.04 17.03
C GLU A 75 -1.41 5.16 16.29
N LEU A 76 -2.18 6.11 15.78
CA LEU A 76 -1.64 7.31 15.18
C LEU A 76 -1.39 8.28 16.33
N LYS A 77 -0.15 8.33 16.84
CA LYS A 77 0.25 9.42 17.72
C LYS A 77 0.11 10.71 16.90
N SER A 78 -0.80 11.59 17.31
CA SER A 78 -0.93 12.94 16.76
C SER A 78 0.37 13.71 17.04
N THR A 79 1.39 13.50 16.22
CA THR A 79 2.48 14.45 16.08
C THR A 79 2.00 15.50 15.08
N GLY A 80 1.21 16.46 15.59
CA GLY A 80 0.92 17.76 14.99
C GLY A 80 0.37 17.79 13.55
N SER A 81 -0.90 18.19 13.42
CA SER A 81 -1.49 18.97 12.30
C SER A 81 -0.94 18.73 10.87
N PRO A 82 -1.78 18.31 9.90
CA PRO A 82 -1.59 18.79 8.54
C PRO A 82 -1.86 20.29 8.57
N LYS A 83 -0.81 21.12 8.61
CA LYS A 83 -0.95 22.48 8.11
C LYS A 83 -1.25 22.34 6.63
N GLU A 84 -2.48 22.71 6.25
CA GLU A 84 -2.78 23.21 4.92
C GLU A 84 -1.69 24.21 4.53
N ASN A 85 -0.77 23.79 3.67
CA ASN A 85 -0.03 24.69 2.81
C ASN A 85 -0.65 24.54 1.42
N SER A 86 -1.85 25.11 1.28
CA SER A 86 -2.43 25.49 0.01
C SER A 86 -1.64 26.67 -0.57
N SER A 87 -0.54 26.39 -1.27
CA SER A 87 0.01 27.24 -2.34
C SER A 87 1.27 26.58 -2.91
N ASP A 88 1.47 26.74 -4.22
CA ASP A 88 2.72 26.46 -4.96
C ASP A 88 2.83 25.13 -5.72
N PHE A 89 1.73 24.67 -6.34
CA PHE A 89 1.82 24.01 -7.65
C PHE A 89 1.19 24.88 -8.73
N SER A 90 1.73 26.09 -8.93
CA SER A 90 1.65 26.75 -10.22
C SER A 90 2.72 26.13 -11.12
N VAL A 91 2.38 25.02 -11.78
CA VAL A 91 3.17 24.56 -12.92
C VAL A 91 2.75 25.42 -14.12
N PRO A 92 3.63 26.26 -14.70
CA PRO A 92 3.29 26.98 -15.92
C PRO A 92 3.11 25.98 -17.06
N LEU A 93 1.97 26.08 -17.76
CA LEU A 93 1.76 25.47 -19.06
C LEU A 93 2.73 26.13 -20.05
N PHE A 94 3.82 25.44 -20.38
CA PHE A 94 4.54 25.57 -21.65
C PHE A 94 4.88 24.16 -22.14
#